data_AF-A0A4R1QIY8-F1
#
_entry.id   AF-A0A4R1QIY8-F1
#
_cell.length_a   1.000
_cell.length_b   1.000
_cell.length_c   1.000
_cell.angle_alpha   90.00
_cell.angle_beta   90.00
_cell.angle_gamma   90.00
#
_symmetry.space_group_name_H-M   'P 1'
#
loop_
_entity.id
_entity.type
_entity.pdbx_description
1 polymer ?
#
loop_
_entity_poly.entity_id
_entity_poly.type
_entity_poly.pdbx_seq_one_letter_code
_entity_poly.pdbx_strand_id
1 'polypeptide(L)'
;MSQVKMKKGRLWEILNSWWILLTFTLFFNWLAFFYIGYKVRNRKWGVWGLIYSIPFMFSMIFEGKMLDIGVSLTLLGGISSIFHAFKIRKEFLYRLEAMKTIEKVEEVQLLHKIESEYGVRLQKEGVKKSSDIKNAMNDNKKDMLLESTVSRTHGIQEEHSFVVDINNDSEEMIAKLPGVGIVLAKKAVDLRQKNGGFASVEEFSQALGLKPHIVEKIRPHVIIKPIQSFQKEMSGRLVDF
;
A
#
# COMPACT_ATOMS: atom_id res chain seq x y z
N MET A 1 -6.77 13.29 -7.99
CA MET A 1 -7.19 12.24 -7.02
C MET A 1 -8.51 11.68 -7.54
N SER A 2 -8.45 10.61 -8.35
CA SER A 2 -9.62 10.02 -9.01
C SER A 2 -10.57 9.43 -7.96
N GLN A 3 -11.86 9.80 -8.04
CA GLN A 3 -12.88 9.35 -7.11
C GLN A 3 -13.40 7.99 -7.58
N VAL A 4 -12.90 6.90 -6.98
CA VAL A 4 -13.45 5.56 -7.20
C VAL A 4 -14.89 5.54 -6.67
N LYS A 5 -15.88 5.59 -7.56
CA LYS A 5 -17.29 5.67 -7.18
C LYS A 5 -17.81 4.29 -6.76
N MET A 6 -18.16 4.15 -5.49
CA MET A 6 -18.72 2.90 -4.94
C MET A 6 -20.01 2.51 -5.68
N LYS A 7 -20.15 1.26 -6.15
CA LYS A 7 -21.40 0.71 -6.72
C LYS A 7 -22.49 0.46 -5.66
N LYS A 8 -22.26 0.79 -4.38
CA LYS A 8 -23.19 0.56 -3.26
C LYS A 8 -24.15 1.74 -3.07
N GLY A 9 -25.39 1.44 -2.67
CA GLY A 9 -26.41 2.45 -2.43
C GLY A 9 -26.19 3.26 -1.14
N ARG A 10 -26.79 4.45 -1.06
CA ARG A 10 -26.69 5.37 0.10
C ARG A 10 -27.03 4.71 1.44
N LEU A 11 -28.02 3.79 1.45
CA LEU A 11 -28.42 3.06 2.65
C LEU A 11 -27.27 2.25 3.26
N TRP A 12 -26.46 1.60 2.42
CA TRP A 12 -25.33 0.80 2.89
C TRP A 12 -24.28 1.69 3.56
N GLU A 13 -24.00 2.86 2.98
CA GLU A 13 -23.06 3.79 3.58
C GLU A 13 -23.56 4.31 4.93
N ILE A 14 -24.85 4.65 5.04
CA ILE A 14 -25.46 5.14 6.28
C ILE A 14 -25.39 4.06 7.37
N LEU A 15 -25.83 2.84 7.07
CA LEU A 15 -25.81 1.72 8.02
C LEU A 15 -24.40 1.42 8.54
N ASN A 16 -23.38 1.51 7.69
CA ASN A 16 -22.01 1.27 8.10
C ASN A 16 -21.32 2.50 8.73
N SER A 17 -21.94 3.68 8.70
CA SER A 17 -21.41 4.92 9.27
C SER A 17 -22.02 5.28 10.64
N TRP A 18 -22.75 4.36 11.28
CA TRP A 18 -23.42 4.61 12.57
C TRP A 18 -22.47 5.11 13.67
N TRP A 19 -21.20 4.69 13.63
CA TRP A 19 -20.17 5.08 14.59
C TRP A 19 -19.93 6.59 14.64
N ILE A 20 -20.29 7.34 13.59
CA ILE A 20 -20.18 8.80 13.57
C ILE A 20 -21.09 9.43 14.62
N LEU A 21 -22.22 8.81 14.94
CA LEU A 21 -23.11 9.28 16.00
C LEU A 21 -22.41 9.37 17.36
N LEU A 22 -21.43 8.49 17.61
CA LEU A 22 -20.62 8.53 18.84
C LEU A 22 -19.75 9.79 18.93
N THR A 23 -19.46 10.47 17.82
CA THR A 23 -18.67 11.71 17.84
C THR A 23 -19.48 12.92 18.33
N PHE A 24 -20.81 12.83 18.34
CA PHE A 24 -21.70 13.88 18.84
C PHE A 24 -22.00 13.78 20.34
N THR A 25 -21.69 12.65 20.98
CA THR A 25 -22.00 12.43 22.41
C THR A 25 -21.03 13.11 23.37
N LEU A 26 -20.01 13.82 22.84
CA LEU A 26 -18.92 14.53 23.53
C LEU A 26 -18.00 13.64 24.39
N PHE A 27 -18.55 12.72 25.17
CA PHE A 27 -17.84 11.85 26.12
C PHE A 27 -17.29 10.55 25.50
N PHE A 28 -17.91 10.07 24.41
CA PHE A 28 -17.55 8.80 23.77
C PHE A 28 -16.99 8.97 22.35
N ASN A 29 -16.57 10.18 21.98
CA ASN A 29 -16.04 10.48 20.65
C ASN A 29 -14.79 9.65 20.31
N TRP A 30 -13.89 9.47 21.26
CA TRP A 30 -12.65 8.71 21.14
C TRP A 30 -12.91 7.22 20.90
N LEU A 31 -13.99 6.68 21.46
CA LEU A 31 -14.39 5.28 21.32
C LEU A 31 -14.75 4.93 19.86
N ALA A 32 -15.28 5.91 19.14
CA ALA A 32 -15.59 5.80 17.71
C ALA A 32 -14.32 5.48 16.88
N PHE A 33 -13.19 6.12 17.20
CA PHE A 33 -11.93 5.93 16.50
C PHE A 33 -11.25 4.59 16.81
N PHE A 34 -11.42 4.08 18.04
CA PHE A 34 -11.02 2.72 18.37
C PHE A 34 -11.85 1.67 17.64
N TYR A 35 -13.17 1.83 17.62
CA TYR A 35 -14.08 0.94 16.91
C TYR A 35 -13.69 0.77 15.45
N ILE A 36 -13.54 1.89 14.73
CA ILE A 36 -13.18 1.85 13.31
C ILE A 36 -11.76 1.32 13.10
N GLY A 37 -10.80 1.68 13.96
CA GLY A 37 -9.42 1.20 13.86
C GLY A 37 -9.34 -0.32 14.01
N TYR A 38 -10.04 -0.87 15.00
CA TYR A 38 -10.16 -2.31 15.20
C TYR A 38 -10.86 -2.99 14.02
N LYS A 39 -12.02 -2.46 13.60
CA LYS A 39 -12.89 -3.09 12.59
C LYS A 39 -12.25 -3.25 11.21
N VAL A 40 -11.37 -2.34 10.80
CA VAL A 40 -10.64 -2.46 9.52
C VAL A 40 -9.13 -2.69 9.69
N ARG A 41 -8.70 -3.14 10.87
CA ARG A 41 -7.30 -3.46 11.20
C ARG A 41 -6.32 -2.31 10.92
N ASN A 42 -6.78 -1.06 11.10
CA ASN A 42 -5.98 0.15 10.88
C ASN A 42 -5.51 0.75 12.21
N ARG A 43 -4.23 0.56 12.54
CA ARG A 43 -3.62 1.06 13.80
C ARG A 43 -3.61 2.58 13.91
N LYS A 44 -3.52 3.31 12.78
CA LYS A 44 -3.44 4.78 12.79
C LYS A 44 -4.68 5.43 13.40
N TRP A 45 -5.85 4.83 13.21
CA TRP A 45 -7.11 5.35 13.75
C TRP A 45 -7.25 5.09 15.25
N GLY A 46 -6.70 3.99 15.75
CA GLY A 46 -6.60 3.76 17.20
C GLY A 46 -5.74 4.83 17.89
N VAL A 47 -4.66 5.29 17.24
CA VAL A 47 -3.83 6.40 17.77
C VAL A 47 -4.64 7.69 17.89
N TRP A 48 -5.49 8.01 16.92
CA TRP A 48 -6.41 9.15 17.05
C TRP A 48 -7.39 8.98 18.21
N GLY A 49 -7.88 7.76 18.45
CA GLY A 49 -8.68 7.45 19.64
C GLY A 49 -7.96 7.79 20.95
N LEU A 50 -6.67 7.43 21.06
CA LEU A 50 -5.84 7.81 22.21
C LEU A 50 -5.66 9.32 22.34
N ILE A 51 -5.38 10.03 21.23
CA ILE A 51 -5.18 11.48 21.26
C ILE A 51 -6.44 12.20 21.78
N TYR A 52 -7.62 11.80 21.30
CA TYR A 52 -8.87 12.42 21.73
C TYR A 52 -9.29 12.05 23.15
N SER A 53 -8.79 10.94 23.71
CA SER A 53 -9.10 10.57 25.10
C SER A 53 -8.26 11.34 26.13
N ILE A 54 -7.10 11.89 25.77
CA ILE A 54 -6.19 12.56 26.72
C ILE A 54 -6.85 13.72 27.49
N PRO A 55 -7.51 14.71 26.84
CA PRO A 55 -8.15 15.82 27.57
C PRO A 55 -9.28 15.35 28.49
N PHE A 56 -10.02 14.34 28.07
CA PHE A 56 -11.08 13.74 28.88
C PHE A 56 -10.49 13.03 30.11
N MET A 57 -9.46 12.21 29.93
CA MET A 57 -8.77 11.53 31.02
C MET A 57 -8.12 12.53 31.99
N PHE A 58 -7.54 13.61 31.46
CA PHE A 58 -7.02 14.71 32.27
C PHE A 58 -8.12 15.33 33.15
N SER A 59 -9.30 15.58 32.57
CA SER A 59 -10.45 16.14 33.31
C SER A 59 -10.98 15.22 34.41
N MET A 60 -10.75 13.90 34.30
CA MET A 60 -11.15 12.92 35.32
C MET A 60 -10.19 12.85 36.51
N ILE A 61 -8.96 13.34 36.36
CA ILE A 61 -7.89 13.24 37.38
C ILE A 61 -7.78 14.53 38.19
N PHE A 62 -8.03 15.68 37.57
CA PHE A 62 -7.79 17.00 38.17
C PHE A 62 -9.10 17.73 38.47
N GLU A 63 -9.07 18.57 39.51
CA GLU A 63 -10.21 19.36 39.98
C GLU A 63 -9.96 20.88 39.86
N GLY A 64 -10.99 21.69 40.17
CA GLY A 64 -10.90 23.15 40.17
C GLY A 64 -10.53 23.74 38.80
N LYS A 65 -9.62 24.72 38.77
CA LYS A 65 -9.21 25.40 37.53
C LYS A 65 -8.64 24.44 36.46
N MET A 66 -8.02 23.34 36.88
CA MET A 66 -7.49 22.34 35.94
C MET A 66 -8.62 21.55 35.27
N LEU A 67 -9.72 21.29 35.98
CA LEU A 67 -10.92 20.70 35.40
C LEU A 67 -11.51 21.61 34.32
N ASP A 68 -11.60 22.92 34.57
CA ASP A 68 -12.11 23.89 33.58
C ASP A 68 -11.27 23.89 32.29
N ILE A 69 -9.94 23.80 32.42
CA ILE A 69 -9.00 23.67 31.29
C ILE A 69 -9.24 22.35 30.54
N GLY A 70 -9.35 21.24 31.26
CA GLY A 70 -9.60 19.92 30.68
C GLY A 70 -10.92 19.85 29.91
N VAL A 71 -12.00 20.39 30.50
CA VAL A 71 -13.31 20.48 29.86
C VAL A 71 -13.23 21.34 28.60
N SER A 72 -12.56 22.50 28.66
CA SER A 72 -12.36 23.38 27.50
C SER A 72 -11.63 22.68 26.35
N LEU A 73 -10.55 21.96 26.66
CA LEU A 73 -9.81 21.16 25.68
C LEU A 73 -10.64 20.01 25.11
N THR A 74 -11.48 19.38 25.94
CA THR A 74 -12.39 18.30 25.51
C THR A 74 -13.43 18.82 24.52
N LEU A 75 -14.00 20.00 24.75
CA LEU A 75 -14.95 20.63 23.81
C LEU A 75 -14.30 20.96 22.47
N LEU A 76 -13.12 21.60 22.48
CA LEU A 76 -12.37 21.93 21.27
C LEU A 76 -11.94 20.68 20.50
N GLY A 77 -11.44 19.67 21.21
CA GLY A 77 -11.10 18.36 20.67
C GLY A 77 -12.32 17.64 20.09
N GLY A 78 -13.48 17.76 20.74
CA GLY A 78 -14.78 17.26 20.28
C GLY A 78 -15.15 17.81 18.91
N ILE A 79 -15.10 19.14 18.75
CA ILE A 79 -15.37 19.81 17.46
C ILE A 79 -14.40 19.30 16.37
N SER A 80 -13.10 19.27 16.67
CA SER A 80 -12.07 18.76 15.75
C SER A 80 -12.33 17.30 15.35
N SER A 81 -12.76 16.48 16.31
CA SER A 81 -13.03 15.06 16.11
C SER A 81 -14.19 14.82 15.14
N ILE A 82 -15.21 15.69 15.13
CA ILE A 82 -16.34 15.60 14.18
C ILE A 82 -15.85 15.79 12.74
N PHE A 83 -15.08 16.86 12.48
CA PHE A 83 -14.49 17.09 11.16
C PHE A 83 -13.60 15.92 10.72
N HIS A 84 -12.80 15.41 11.66
CA HIS A 84 -11.92 14.28 11.40
C HIS A 84 -12.70 13.00 11.08
N ALA A 85 -13.81 12.75 11.77
CA ALA A 85 -14.67 11.60 11.54
C ALA A 85 -15.30 11.62 10.14
N PHE A 86 -15.76 12.78 9.66
CA PHE A 86 -16.28 12.91 8.29
C PHE A 86 -15.21 12.64 7.23
N LYS A 87 -13.95 13.05 7.47
CA LYS A 87 -12.83 12.73 6.59
C LYS A 87 -12.54 11.23 6.57
N ILE A 88 -12.46 10.60 7.75
CA ILE A 88 -12.19 9.17 7.89
C ILE A 88 -13.33 8.31 7.32
N ARG A 89 -14.58 8.75 7.42
CA ARG A 89 -15.76 8.01 6.93
C ARG A 89 -15.56 7.44 5.53
N LYS A 90 -15.08 8.26 4.60
CA LYS A 90 -14.86 7.83 3.21
C LYS A 90 -13.83 6.69 3.16
N GLU A 91 -12.67 6.91 3.76
CA GLU A 91 -11.60 5.90 3.81
C GLU A 91 -12.03 4.62 4.53
N PHE A 92 -12.81 4.73 5.62
CA PHE A 92 -13.36 3.60 6.37
C PHE A 92 -14.27 2.74 5.50
N LEU A 93 -15.17 3.35 4.72
CA LEU A 93 -16.08 2.60 3.86
C LEU A 93 -15.32 1.83 2.77
N TYR A 94 -14.28 2.44 2.16
CA TYR A 94 -13.43 1.76 1.19
C TYR A 94 -12.66 0.59 1.81
N ARG A 95 -12.04 0.80 2.97
CA ARG A 95 -11.31 -0.26 3.67
C ARG A 95 -12.24 -1.39 4.10
N LEU A 96 -13.45 -1.06 4.56
CA LEU A 96 -14.43 -2.05 4.97
C LEU A 96 -14.89 -2.90 3.78
N GLU A 97 -15.10 -2.31 2.61
CA GLU A 97 -15.45 -3.08 1.40
C GLU A 97 -14.27 -3.93 0.91
N ALA A 98 -13.06 -3.40 0.92
CA ALA A 98 -11.85 -4.16 0.56
C ALA A 98 -11.69 -5.38 1.47
N MET A 99 -11.82 -5.20 2.79
CA MET A 99 -11.75 -6.29 3.77
C MET A 99 -12.83 -7.36 3.52
N LYS A 100 -14.09 -6.96 3.29
CA LYS A 100 -15.18 -7.90 2.96
C LYS A 100 -14.95 -8.64 1.65
N THR A 101 -14.24 -8.02 0.71
CA THR A 101 -13.91 -8.64 -0.57
C THR A 101 -12.79 -9.67 -0.39
N ILE A 102 -11.76 -9.32 0.38
CA ILE A 102 -10.65 -10.23 0.73
C ILE A 102 -11.20 -11.44 1.49
N GLU A 103 -12.02 -11.23 2.51
CA GLU A 103 -12.65 -12.29 3.31
C GLU A 103 -13.41 -13.29 2.43
N LYS A 104 -14.20 -12.80 1.46
CA LYS A 104 -14.90 -13.65 0.49
C LYS A 104 -13.98 -14.42 -0.44
N VAL A 105 -12.87 -13.80 -0.86
CA VAL A 105 -11.89 -14.47 -1.73
C VAL A 105 -11.17 -15.56 -0.95
N GLU A 106 -10.74 -15.26 0.27
CA GLU A 106 -10.11 -16.23 1.19
C GLU A 106 -11.07 -17.40 1.49
N GLU A 107 -12.34 -17.13 1.74
CA GLU A 107 -13.38 -18.16 1.93
C GLU A 107 -13.48 -19.08 0.70
N VAL A 108 -13.58 -18.52 -0.51
CA VAL A 108 -13.67 -19.31 -1.75
C VAL A 108 -12.40 -20.13 -1.99
N GLN A 109 -11.22 -19.57 -1.70
CA GLN A 109 -9.95 -20.28 -1.82
C GLN A 109 -9.85 -21.44 -0.82
N LEU A 110 -10.27 -21.22 0.42
CA LEU A 110 -10.32 -22.25 1.45
C LEU A 110 -11.25 -23.38 1.04
N LEU A 111 -12.45 -23.06 0.54
CA LEU A 111 -13.41 -24.04 0.04
C LEU A 111 -12.82 -24.87 -1.10
N HIS A 112 -12.22 -24.24 -2.10
CA HIS A 112 -11.57 -24.95 -3.21
C HIS A 112 -10.45 -25.89 -2.73
N LYS A 113 -9.68 -25.46 -1.73
CA LYS A 113 -8.64 -26.31 -1.12
C LYS A 113 -9.25 -27.58 -0.50
N ILE A 114 -10.33 -27.42 0.27
CA ILE A 114 -11.04 -28.55 0.90
C ILE A 114 -11.62 -29.49 -0.16
N GLU A 115 -12.24 -28.98 -1.23
CA GLU A 115 -12.76 -29.81 -2.32
C GLU A 115 -11.64 -30.64 -2.99
N SER A 116 -10.46 -30.03 -3.21
CA SER A 116 -9.32 -30.72 -3.82
C SER A 116 -8.67 -31.77 -2.91
N GLU A 117 -8.66 -31.55 -1.59
CA GLU A 117 -8.01 -32.43 -0.61
C GLU A 117 -8.90 -33.63 -0.24
N TYR A 118 -10.21 -33.43 -0.18
CA TYR A 118 -11.16 -34.44 0.29
C TYR A 118 -12.06 -35.03 -0.81
N GLY A 119 -12.01 -34.50 -2.03
CA GLY A 119 -12.86 -34.97 -3.15
C GLY A 119 -14.36 -34.75 -2.94
N VAL A 120 -14.74 -33.90 -1.97
CA VAL A 120 -16.12 -33.56 -1.65
C VAL A 120 -16.51 -32.30 -2.42
N ARG A 121 -17.74 -32.26 -2.97
CA ARG A 121 -18.28 -31.06 -3.63
C ARG A 121 -19.14 -30.28 -2.64
N LEU A 122 -18.70 -29.08 -2.26
CA LEU A 122 -19.42 -28.25 -1.29
C LEU A 122 -20.47 -27.41 -2.05
N GLN A 123 -21.75 -27.63 -1.73
CA GLN A 123 -22.85 -26.94 -2.40
C GLN A 123 -22.90 -25.46 -1.97
N LYS A 124 -22.70 -24.57 -2.96
CA LYS A 124 -22.67 -23.10 -2.78
C LYS A 124 -24.09 -22.52 -2.62
N GLU A 125 -24.78 -22.77 -1.51
CA GLU A 125 -26.05 -22.08 -1.26
C GLU A 125 -25.87 -20.63 -0.77
N GLY A 126 -24.65 -20.20 -0.39
CA GLY A 126 -24.37 -18.86 0.14
C GLY A 126 -23.79 -17.81 -0.83
N VAL A 127 -23.24 -18.21 -1.99
CA VAL A 127 -22.48 -17.29 -2.86
C VAL A 127 -23.36 -16.75 -4.01
N LYS A 128 -24.51 -16.18 -3.66
CA LYS A 128 -25.41 -15.50 -4.62
C LYS A 128 -24.88 -14.09 -4.96
N LYS A 129 -23.70 -14.01 -5.60
CA LYS A 129 -23.22 -12.91 -6.48
C LYS A 129 -21.81 -13.16 -7.04
N SER A 130 -21.51 -14.39 -7.47
CA SER A 130 -20.22 -14.70 -8.10
C SER A 130 -20.04 -14.03 -9.48
N SER A 131 -21.12 -13.56 -10.12
CA SER A 131 -21.04 -12.78 -11.36
C SER A 131 -20.42 -11.39 -11.18
N ASP A 132 -20.49 -10.79 -9.98
CA ASP A 132 -19.90 -9.46 -9.74
C ASP A 132 -18.39 -9.53 -9.44
N ILE A 133 -17.86 -10.67 -8.97
CA ILE A 133 -16.44 -10.83 -8.63
C ILE A 133 -15.59 -11.03 -9.88
N LYS A 134 -16.07 -11.84 -10.84
CA LYS A 134 -15.43 -11.99 -12.16
C LYS A 134 -15.45 -10.68 -12.96
N ASN A 135 -16.55 -9.93 -12.87
CA ASN A 135 -16.67 -8.63 -13.55
C ASN A 135 -15.88 -7.52 -12.84
N ALA A 136 -15.76 -7.51 -11.51
CA ALA A 136 -14.91 -6.54 -10.79
C ALA A 136 -13.41 -6.75 -11.03
N MET A 137 -12.96 -7.98 -11.30
CA MET A 137 -11.56 -8.25 -11.72
C MET A 137 -11.31 -7.91 -13.20
N ASN A 138 -12.36 -7.85 -14.03
CA ASN A 138 -12.25 -7.53 -15.46
C ASN A 138 -12.47 -6.02 -15.75
N ASP A 139 -13.33 -5.35 -14.97
CA ASP A 139 -13.64 -3.92 -15.09
C ASP A 139 -12.51 -3.05 -14.48
N ASN A 140 -11.90 -3.46 -13.34
CA ASN A 140 -10.70 -2.79 -12.81
C ASN A 140 -9.49 -2.95 -13.75
N LYS A 141 -9.45 -4.01 -14.57
CA LYS A 141 -8.44 -4.14 -15.61
C LYS A 141 -8.70 -3.14 -16.73
N LYS A 142 -9.96 -2.83 -17.06
CA LYS A 142 -10.34 -1.92 -18.15
C LYS A 142 -10.17 -0.44 -17.81
N ASP A 143 -10.52 -0.02 -16.60
CA ASP A 143 -10.42 1.39 -16.19
C ASP A 143 -8.98 1.79 -15.82
N MET A 144 -8.18 0.85 -15.28
CA MET A 144 -6.74 1.05 -15.06
C MET A 144 -5.94 1.08 -16.37
N LEU A 145 -6.47 0.47 -17.44
CA LEU A 145 -5.91 0.57 -18.80
C LEU A 145 -6.23 1.92 -19.45
N LEU A 146 -7.38 2.56 -19.19
CA LEU A 146 -7.75 3.82 -19.86
C LEU A 146 -7.00 5.05 -19.31
N GLU A 147 -6.78 5.15 -17.99
CA GLU A 147 -6.07 6.30 -17.39
C GLU A 147 -4.54 6.23 -17.61
N SER A 148 -4.01 5.02 -17.85
CA SER A 148 -2.61 4.82 -18.27
C SER A 148 -2.37 4.95 -19.78
N THR A 149 -3.44 5.01 -20.58
CA THR A 149 -3.40 5.17 -22.04
C THR A 149 -3.30 6.65 -22.47
N VAL A 150 -3.83 7.61 -21.69
CA VAL A 150 -3.82 9.03 -22.10
C VAL A 150 -2.46 9.72 -21.87
N SER A 151 -1.64 9.26 -20.92
CA SER A 151 -0.30 9.84 -20.66
C SER A 151 0.85 9.21 -21.46
N ARG A 152 0.58 8.22 -22.31
CA ARG A 152 1.61 7.59 -23.18
C ARG A 152 1.17 7.60 -24.65
N THR A 153 0.93 8.78 -25.19
CA THR A 153 0.94 9.00 -26.64
C THR A 153 2.31 9.57 -27.04
N HIS A 154 3.34 8.71 -27.03
CA HIS A 154 4.48 8.71 -27.96
C HIS A 154 5.40 7.53 -27.64
N GLY A 155 5.53 6.59 -28.59
CA GLY A 155 6.49 5.47 -28.54
C GLY A 155 5.83 4.09 -28.54
N ILE A 156 5.93 3.41 -29.67
CA ILE A 156 5.27 2.14 -30.05
C ILE A 156 6.09 0.91 -29.58
N GLN A 157 5.37 -0.13 -29.14
CA GLN A 157 5.67 -1.59 -29.07
C GLN A 157 6.91 -2.12 -28.30
N GLU A 158 6.67 -2.94 -27.26
CA GLU A 158 6.88 -4.41 -27.24
C GLU A 158 6.64 -5.00 -25.82
N GLU A 159 6.18 -6.25 -25.75
CA GLU A 159 6.07 -7.04 -24.52
C GLU A 159 7.44 -7.24 -23.88
N HIS A 160 7.80 -6.43 -22.88
CA HIS A 160 9.03 -6.66 -22.13
C HIS A 160 8.77 -7.31 -20.76
N SER A 161 9.20 -8.57 -20.69
CA SER A 161 9.67 -9.25 -19.50
C SER A 161 10.37 -8.28 -18.53
N PHE A 162 10.09 -8.43 -17.23
CA PHE A 162 10.75 -7.66 -16.18
C PHE A 162 12.23 -8.07 -16.12
N VAL A 163 13.06 -7.38 -16.89
CA VAL A 163 14.49 -7.67 -17.05
C VAL A 163 15.27 -6.43 -16.65
N VAL A 164 16.20 -6.60 -15.72
CA VAL A 164 17.06 -5.56 -15.14
C VAL A 164 18.48 -5.74 -15.66
N ASP A 165 19.09 -4.66 -16.14
CA ASP A 165 20.49 -4.60 -16.52
C ASP A 165 21.36 -4.24 -15.31
N ILE A 166 22.11 -5.21 -14.79
CA ILE A 166 22.95 -5.01 -13.60
C ILE A 166 24.06 -3.98 -13.79
N ASN A 167 24.50 -3.72 -15.02
CA ASN A 167 25.60 -2.79 -15.31
C ASN A 167 25.13 -1.35 -15.52
N ASN A 168 23.91 -1.15 -16.03
CA ASN A 168 23.44 0.19 -16.41
C ASN A 168 22.21 0.66 -15.63
N ASP A 169 21.36 -0.24 -15.12
CA ASP A 169 20.12 0.18 -14.44
C ASP A 169 20.38 0.85 -13.09
N SER A 170 19.44 1.70 -12.67
CA SER A 170 19.51 2.40 -11.38
C SER A 170 19.48 1.45 -10.18
N GLU A 171 19.99 1.92 -9.03
CA GLU A 171 19.89 1.23 -7.74
C GLU A 171 18.46 0.79 -7.44
N GLU A 172 17.47 1.65 -7.71
CA GLU A 172 16.05 1.37 -7.47
C GLU A 172 15.52 0.22 -8.33
N MET A 173 16.04 0.06 -9.54
CA MET A 173 15.65 -1.06 -10.42
C MET A 173 16.33 -2.36 -9.99
N ILE A 174 17.61 -2.32 -9.60
CA ILE A 174 18.33 -3.47 -9.05
C ILE A 174 17.67 -3.96 -7.76
N ALA A 175 17.18 -3.04 -6.92
CA ALA A 175 16.50 -3.35 -5.66
C ALA A 175 15.14 -4.06 -5.83
N LYS A 176 14.62 -4.16 -7.07
CA LYS A 176 13.40 -4.92 -7.37
C LYS A 176 13.67 -6.39 -7.70
N LEU A 177 14.94 -6.79 -7.81
CA LEU A 177 15.30 -8.19 -8.04
C LEU A 177 14.97 -9.05 -6.80
N PRO A 178 14.47 -10.28 -6.98
CA PRO A 178 14.18 -11.19 -5.87
C PRO A 178 15.40 -11.39 -4.96
N GLY A 179 15.27 -11.08 -3.67
CA GLY A 179 16.37 -11.26 -2.70
C GLY A 179 17.45 -10.17 -2.73
N VAL A 180 17.32 -9.15 -3.58
CA VAL A 180 18.22 -7.99 -3.64
C VAL A 180 17.48 -6.76 -3.12
N GLY A 181 17.63 -6.46 -1.83
CA GLY A 181 17.09 -5.23 -1.25
C GLY A 181 17.96 -4.00 -1.53
N ILE A 182 17.49 -2.82 -1.13
CA ILE A 182 18.17 -1.52 -1.36
C ILE A 182 19.65 -1.53 -0.92
N VAL A 183 19.97 -2.18 0.20
CA VAL A 183 21.34 -2.28 0.72
C VAL A 183 22.27 -3.04 -0.24
N LEU A 184 21.78 -4.16 -0.79
CA LEU A 184 22.53 -4.97 -1.75
C LEU A 184 22.59 -4.29 -3.12
N ALA A 185 21.52 -3.61 -3.53
CA ALA A 185 21.49 -2.83 -4.76
C ALA A 185 22.50 -1.68 -4.73
N LYS A 186 22.58 -0.93 -3.63
CA LYS A 186 23.58 0.11 -3.43
C LYS A 186 25.00 -0.44 -3.54
N LYS A 187 25.26 -1.54 -2.84
CA LYS A 187 26.55 -2.25 -2.91
C LYS A 187 26.86 -2.69 -4.34
N ALA A 188 25.86 -3.14 -5.12
CA ALA A 188 26.05 -3.53 -6.51
C ALA A 188 26.46 -2.35 -7.40
N VAL A 189 25.83 -1.20 -7.23
CA VAL A 189 26.17 0.04 -7.96
C VAL A 189 27.58 0.50 -7.62
N ASP A 190 27.98 0.46 -6.36
CA ASP A 190 29.34 0.80 -5.93
C ASP A 190 30.38 -0.15 -6.53
N LEU A 191 30.08 -1.45 -6.57
CA LEU A 191 30.99 -2.48 -7.09
C LEU A 191 31.15 -2.39 -8.61
N ARG A 192 30.07 -2.20 -9.37
CA ARG A 192 30.19 -2.03 -10.83
C ARG A 192 30.95 -0.76 -11.20
N GLN A 193 30.84 0.32 -10.42
CA GLN A 193 31.62 1.54 -10.66
C GLN A 193 33.11 1.33 -10.40
N LYS A 194 33.47 0.55 -9.37
CA LYS A 194 34.86 0.24 -9.03
C LYS A 194 35.51 -0.75 -10.00
N ASN A 195 34.76 -1.76 -10.42
CA ASN A 195 35.29 -2.88 -11.21
C ASN A 195 35.09 -2.69 -12.73
N GLY A 196 34.41 -1.63 -13.16
CA GLY A 196 34.08 -1.44 -14.57
C GLY A 196 32.95 -2.37 -15.06
N GLY A 197 32.09 -2.83 -14.15
CA GLY A 197 30.94 -3.69 -14.44
C GLY A 197 31.05 -5.10 -13.88
N PHE A 198 30.03 -5.89 -14.17
CA PHE A 198 29.98 -7.34 -13.98
C PHE A 198 29.98 -8.01 -15.35
N ALA A 199 30.76 -9.07 -15.50
CA ALA A 199 30.84 -9.87 -16.72
C ALA A 199 29.81 -11.00 -16.75
N SER A 200 29.32 -11.45 -15.59
CA SER A 200 28.34 -12.53 -15.48
C SER A 200 27.38 -12.36 -14.29
N VAL A 201 26.25 -13.08 -14.33
CA VAL A 201 25.28 -13.10 -13.22
C VAL A 201 25.91 -13.80 -12.01
N GLU A 202 26.79 -14.75 -12.27
CA GLU A 202 27.59 -15.46 -11.29
C GLU A 202 28.53 -14.50 -10.55
N GLU A 203 29.25 -13.62 -11.26
CA GLU A 203 30.10 -12.59 -10.66
C GLU A 203 29.29 -11.61 -9.80
N PHE A 204 28.16 -11.14 -10.32
CA PHE A 204 27.22 -10.31 -9.56
C PHE A 204 26.75 -10.99 -8.27
N SER A 205 26.35 -12.27 -8.37
CA SER A 205 25.89 -13.04 -7.22
C SER A 205 26.97 -13.27 -6.16
N GLN A 206 28.21 -13.53 -6.58
CA GLN A 206 29.35 -13.72 -5.70
C GLN A 206 29.72 -12.41 -5.00
N ALA A 207 29.76 -11.30 -5.73
CA ALA A 207 30.10 -10.01 -5.19
C ALA A 207 29.08 -9.50 -4.15
N LEU A 208 27.81 -9.86 -4.31
CA LEU A 208 26.73 -9.56 -3.37
C LEU A 208 26.53 -10.62 -2.27
N GLY A 209 27.19 -11.78 -2.35
CA GLY A 209 27.04 -12.86 -1.39
C GLY A 209 25.65 -13.51 -1.41
N LEU A 210 25.05 -13.63 -2.59
CA LEU A 210 23.72 -14.23 -2.76
C LEU A 210 23.76 -15.75 -2.57
N LYS A 211 22.76 -16.30 -1.89
CA LYS A 211 22.60 -17.75 -1.74
C LYS A 211 22.16 -18.39 -3.08
N PRO A 212 22.52 -19.66 -3.38
CA PRO A 212 22.23 -20.31 -4.66
C PRO A 212 20.75 -20.24 -5.09
N HIS A 213 19.82 -20.47 -4.16
CA HIS A 213 18.38 -20.41 -4.43
C HIS A 213 17.85 -19.00 -4.79
N ILE A 214 18.61 -17.95 -4.49
CA ILE A 214 18.30 -16.57 -4.91
C ILE A 214 18.81 -16.35 -6.33
N VAL A 215 20.01 -16.87 -6.65
CA VAL A 215 20.61 -16.78 -7.99
C VAL A 215 19.70 -17.40 -9.06
N GLU A 216 19.10 -18.55 -8.75
CA GLU A 216 18.13 -19.21 -9.64
C GLU A 216 16.89 -18.36 -9.92
N LYS A 217 16.44 -17.57 -8.94
CA LYS A 217 15.26 -16.69 -9.06
C LYS A 217 15.56 -15.40 -9.80
N ILE A 218 16.79 -14.87 -9.71
CA ILE A 218 17.17 -13.63 -10.41
C ILE A 218 17.58 -13.89 -11.86
N ARG A 219 18.09 -15.08 -12.20
CA ARG A 219 18.58 -15.40 -13.55
C ARG A 219 17.62 -15.05 -14.70
N PRO A 220 16.30 -15.30 -14.63
CA PRO A 220 15.39 -14.91 -15.73
C PRO A 220 15.05 -13.42 -15.77
N HIS A 221 15.46 -12.65 -14.76
CA HIS A 221 15.13 -11.23 -14.59
C HIS A 221 16.36 -10.31 -14.76
N VAL A 222 17.51 -10.86 -15.15
CA VAL A 222 18.77 -10.11 -15.25
C VAL A 222 19.35 -10.24 -16.65
N ILE A 223 19.80 -9.11 -17.19
CA ILE A 223 20.68 -9.05 -18.37
C ILE A 223 21.95 -8.28 -18.03
N ILE A 224 22.94 -8.44 -18.89
CA ILE A 224 24.25 -7.80 -18.76
C ILE A 224 24.53 -7.13 -20.09
N LYS A 225 24.61 -5.80 -20.10
CA LYS A 225 25.12 -5.04 -21.23
C LYS A 225 26.50 -4.46 -20.86
N PRO A 226 27.37 -4.18 -21.84
CA PRO A 226 28.60 -3.44 -21.57
C PRO A 226 28.26 -2.10 -20.90
N ILE A 227 29.11 -1.65 -19.97
CA ILE A 227 28.92 -0.34 -19.34
C ILE A 227 29.03 0.73 -20.43
N GLN A 228 27.99 1.54 -20.56
CA GLN A 228 28.06 2.75 -21.35
C GLN A 228 28.93 3.74 -20.58
N SER A 229 30.14 3.99 -21.07
CA SER A 229 30.99 5.03 -20.53
C SER A 229 30.33 6.38 -20.77
N PHE A 230 29.71 6.94 -19.73
CA PHE A 230 29.42 8.36 -19.72
C PHE A 230 30.76 9.09 -19.71
N GLN A 231 31.13 9.67 -20.85
CA GLN A 231 32.15 10.71 -20.87
C GLN A 231 31.66 11.81 -19.93
N LYS A 232 32.29 11.89 -18.77
CA LYS A 232 32.25 13.07 -17.93
C LYS A 232 32.87 14.19 -18.77
N GLU A 233 32.04 15.00 -19.41
CA GLU A 233 32.46 16.32 -19.86
C GLU A 233 33.03 17.02 -18.63
N MET A 234 34.37 17.01 -18.51
CA MET A 234 35.01 18.06 -17.76
C MET A 234 34.62 19.34 -18.48
N SER A 235 33.70 20.09 -17.87
CA SER A 235 33.51 21.50 -18.14
C SER A 235 34.88 22.16 -18.00
N GLY A 236 35.59 22.22 -19.12
CA GLY A 236 36.78 23.03 -19.26
C GLY A 236 36.34 24.45 -18.99
N ARG A 237 36.87 25.04 -17.92
CA ARG A 237 36.91 26.49 -17.79
C ARG A 237 37.71 27.00 -18.99
N LEU A 238 36.99 27.40 -20.03
CA LEU A 238 37.41 28.52 -20.84
C LEU A 238 36.97 29.76 -20.04
N VAL A 239 37.90 30.38 -19.34
CA VAL A 239 37.77 31.80 -19.01
C VAL A 239 38.99 32.43 -19.64
N ASP A 240 38.72 33.07 -20.78
CA ASP A 240 39.61 34.07 -21.39
C ASP A 240 40.12 35.02 -20.32
N PHE A 241 41.44 35.25 -20.29
CA PHE A 241 42.07 36.58 -20.25
C PHE A 241 43.48 36.47 -20.80
#